data_AF-A0A0L0LPI0-F1
#
_entry.id   AF-A0A0L0LPI0-F1
#
_cell.length_a   1.000
_cell.length_b   1.000
_cell.length_c   1.000
_cell.angle_alpha   90.00
_cell.angle_beta   90.00
_cell.angle_gamma   90.00
#
_symmetry.space_group_name_H-M   'P 1'
#
loop_
_entity.id
_entity.type
_entity.pdbx_description
1 polymer ?
#
loop_
_entity_poly.entity_id
_entity_poly.type
_entity_poly.pdbx_seq_one_letter_code
_entity_poly.pdbx_strand_id
1 'polypeptide(L)'
;MRKKGEPYMNKGELLSTSCMPITLTLVRHGESESNLARTMFEAGKKHKNEAALMEIHTCDRRLTPKGVEQAKLAGKWLDANVFSQNNYSQVSDFRLYVSPYIRARETAGHLSLPGEWRLENRIVERNWGDFDQMPYDKRMSMYADEIKYRKEFAFFWCPPGGERMQDVFNRLRDMASTLHRECSDMSVLMVSHGETMWAWRTLLEYWTPQELAENMKQRDSHTRITNCRIIQYTRRLPDGSVSKHFEQVRFVDPTRDGSEFGTDWMPIVRKRYSSEELLAQADQYPRFFDEESDAA
;
A
#
# COMPACT_ATOMS: atom_id res chain seq x y z
N MET A 1 23.92 -58.59 0.86
CA MET A 1 25.10 -57.90 1.44
C MET A 1 25.12 -56.46 0.97
N ARG A 2 24.71 -55.50 1.82
CA ARG A 2 24.85 -54.06 1.55
C ARG A 2 26.26 -53.62 1.96
N LYS A 3 27.02 -53.03 1.05
CA LYS A 3 28.31 -52.38 1.40
C LYS A 3 28.02 -51.14 2.25
N LYS A 4 28.57 -51.13 3.47
CA LYS A 4 28.72 -49.97 4.35
C LYS A 4 29.87 -49.10 3.82
N GLY A 5 29.71 -47.78 3.84
CA GLY A 5 30.85 -46.85 3.89
C GLY A 5 31.04 -45.88 2.74
N GLU A 6 30.00 -45.16 2.31
CA GLU A 6 30.21 -43.87 1.64
C GLU A 6 29.72 -42.75 2.57
N PRO A 7 30.55 -41.74 2.87
CA PRO A 7 30.13 -40.61 3.68
C PRO A 7 29.06 -39.83 2.91
N TYR A 8 27.95 -39.52 3.59
CA TYR A 8 27.03 -38.48 3.14
C TYR A 8 27.83 -37.20 2.97
N MET A 9 28.13 -36.84 1.72
CA MET A 9 28.62 -35.51 1.37
C MET A 9 27.56 -34.52 1.84
N ASN A 10 27.90 -33.82 2.92
CA ASN A 10 27.12 -32.73 3.46
C ASN A 10 27.09 -31.63 2.40
N LYS A 11 26.01 -31.57 1.61
CA LYS A 11 25.66 -30.35 0.88
C LYS A 11 25.22 -29.33 1.92
N GLY A 12 26.19 -28.68 2.54
CA GLY A 12 26.00 -27.33 3.03
C GLY A 12 25.54 -26.45 1.85
N GLU A 13 24.71 -25.46 2.17
CA GLU A 13 24.15 -24.42 1.29
C GLU A 13 22.90 -24.79 0.48
N LEU A 14 21.74 -24.61 1.13
CA LEU A 14 20.76 -23.56 0.79
C LEU A 14 19.51 -23.78 1.65
N LEU A 15 19.56 -23.42 2.93
CA LEU A 15 18.36 -22.84 3.52
C LEU A 15 18.25 -21.47 2.87
N SER A 16 17.66 -21.42 1.67
CA SER A 16 17.17 -20.18 1.07
C SER A 16 16.33 -19.51 2.16
N THR A 17 16.90 -18.49 2.79
CA THR A 17 16.17 -17.69 3.75
C THR A 17 15.10 -17.00 2.94
N SER A 18 13.88 -17.53 3.04
CA SER A 18 12.71 -16.92 2.43
C SER A 18 12.61 -15.48 2.93
N CYS A 19 12.86 -14.53 2.04
CA CYS A 19 12.89 -13.10 2.28
C CYS A 19 11.88 -12.42 1.36
N MET A 20 11.45 -11.21 1.71
CA MET A 20 10.71 -10.34 0.78
C MET A 20 11.50 -10.12 -0.52
N PRO A 21 10.86 -9.74 -1.63
CA PRO A 21 11.55 -9.39 -2.88
C PRO A 21 12.64 -8.33 -2.66
N ILE A 22 13.64 -8.30 -3.56
CA ILE A 22 14.73 -7.31 -3.50
C ILE A 22 14.15 -5.90 -3.49
N THR A 23 13.16 -5.66 -4.36
CA THR A 23 12.42 -4.40 -4.42
C THR A 23 10.93 -4.68 -4.54
N LEU A 24 10.12 -3.97 -3.76
CA LEU A 24 8.66 -3.94 -3.90
C LEU A 24 8.23 -2.52 -4.27
N THR A 25 7.63 -2.38 -5.44
CA THR A 25 7.10 -1.13 -5.99
C THR A 25 5.58 -1.15 -5.93
N LEU A 26 4.99 -0.22 -5.20
CA LEU A 26 3.54 -0.05 -5.11
C LEU A 26 3.14 1.19 -5.91
N VAL A 27 2.17 1.05 -6.81
CA VAL A 27 1.64 2.14 -7.63
C VAL A 27 0.16 2.29 -7.34
N ARG A 28 -0.27 3.48 -6.91
CA ARG A 28 -1.70 3.77 -6.80
C ARG A 28 -2.28 3.95 -8.20
N HIS A 29 -3.49 3.45 -8.45
CA HIS A 29 -4.19 3.73 -9.70
C HIS A 29 -4.31 5.24 -9.99
N GLY A 30 -4.40 5.61 -11.26
CA GLY A 30 -4.67 6.98 -11.71
C GLY A 30 -6.00 7.53 -11.20
N GLU A 31 -6.23 8.83 -11.35
CA GLU A 31 -7.50 9.45 -10.94
C GLU A 31 -8.69 8.72 -11.59
N SER A 32 -9.58 8.19 -10.74
CA SER A 32 -10.82 7.53 -11.15
C SER A 32 -12.01 8.48 -11.13
N GLU A 33 -13.09 8.09 -11.78
CA GLU A 33 -14.37 8.82 -11.73
C GLU A 33 -14.85 9.03 -10.28
N SER A 34 -14.67 8.04 -9.40
CA SER A 34 -14.95 8.17 -7.95
C SER A 34 -14.07 9.24 -7.28
N ASN A 35 -12.79 9.33 -7.67
CA ASN A 35 -11.89 10.35 -7.11
C ASN A 35 -12.31 11.75 -7.56
N LEU A 36 -12.70 11.90 -8.83
CA LEU A 36 -13.20 13.16 -9.37
C LEU A 36 -14.49 13.59 -8.65
N ALA A 37 -15.46 12.68 -8.49
CA ALA A 37 -16.70 12.96 -7.75
C ALA A 37 -16.40 13.45 -6.32
N ARG A 38 -15.50 12.77 -5.59
CA ARG A 38 -15.06 13.21 -4.26
C ARG A 38 -14.44 14.61 -4.29
N THR A 39 -13.49 14.85 -5.19
CA THR A 39 -12.78 16.14 -5.27
C THR A 39 -13.72 17.28 -5.66
N MET A 40 -14.71 17.03 -6.51
CA MET A 40 -15.74 18.02 -6.82
C MET A 40 -16.60 18.32 -5.59
N PHE A 41 -17.04 17.29 -4.86
CA PHE A 41 -17.78 17.47 -3.61
C PHE A 41 -16.99 18.28 -2.57
N GLU A 42 -15.71 17.96 -2.37
CA GLU A 42 -14.81 18.72 -1.49
C GLU A 42 -14.66 20.19 -1.93
N ALA A 43 -14.83 20.48 -3.22
CA ALA A 43 -14.84 21.84 -3.78
C ALA A 43 -16.24 22.50 -3.79
N GLY A 44 -17.24 21.91 -3.13
CA GLY A 44 -18.62 22.42 -3.08
C GLY A 44 -19.39 22.27 -4.39
N LYS A 45 -18.95 21.38 -5.29
CA LYS A 45 -19.56 21.13 -6.61
C LYS A 45 -20.11 19.70 -6.67
N LYS A 46 -21.12 19.48 -7.50
CA LYS A 46 -21.68 18.14 -7.79
C LYS A 46 -21.50 17.79 -9.25
N HIS A 47 -20.95 16.61 -9.54
CA HIS A 47 -20.83 16.16 -10.93
C HIS A 47 -22.19 15.68 -11.44
N LYS A 48 -22.59 16.09 -12.65
CA LYS A 48 -23.90 15.74 -13.23
C LYS A 48 -24.16 14.23 -13.34
N ASN A 49 -23.11 13.43 -13.49
CA ASN A 49 -23.20 11.97 -13.63
C ASN A 49 -22.92 11.21 -12.32
N GLU A 50 -22.81 11.88 -11.17
CA GLU A 50 -22.51 11.19 -9.90
C GLU A 50 -23.55 10.13 -9.55
N ALA A 51 -24.84 10.41 -9.77
CA ALA A 51 -25.91 9.44 -9.49
C ALA A 51 -25.76 8.16 -10.32
N ALA A 52 -25.54 8.30 -11.64
CA ALA A 52 -25.30 7.16 -12.52
C ALA A 52 -24.01 6.40 -12.16
N LEU A 53 -22.97 7.10 -11.70
CA LEU A 53 -21.74 6.45 -11.22
C LEU A 53 -21.98 5.58 -9.98
N MET A 54 -22.91 5.97 -9.10
CA MET A 54 -23.26 5.22 -7.89
C MET A 54 -24.05 3.94 -8.18
N GLU A 55 -24.71 3.84 -9.35
CA GLU A 55 -25.37 2.61 -9.83
C GLU A 55 -24.35 1.58 -10.33
N ILE A 56 -23.11 2.00 -10.62
CA ILE A 56 -22.01 1.12 -11.03
C ILE A 56 -21.23 0.70 -9.78
N HIS A 57 -20.98 -0.60 -9.66
CA HIS A 57 -20.19 -1.15 -8.56
C HIS A 57 -18.77 -0.56 -8.58
N THR A 58 -18.20 -0.31 -7.40
CA THR A 58 -16.92 0.41 -7.26
C THR A 58 -15.76 -0.27 -8.00
N CYS A 59 -15.80 -1.60 -8.19
CA CYS A 59 -14.77 -2.33 -8.93
C CYS A 59 -14.71 -2.01 -10.42
N ASP A 60 -15.83 -1.56 -11.01
CA ASP A 60 -15.99 -1.37 -12.46
C ASP A 60 -15.80 0.09 -12.90
N ARG A 61 -15.68 1.01 -11.94
CA ARG A 61 -15.48 2.44 -12.21
C ARG A 61 -14.11 2.70 -12.85
N ARG A 62 -14.09 3.59 -13.84
CA ARG A 62 -12.95 3.80 -14.74
C ARG A 62 -12.05 4.95 -14.31
N LEU A 63 -10.91 5.07 -14.99
CA LEU A 63 -10.07 6.26 -14.97
C LEU A 63 -10.76 7.45 -15.65
N THR A 64 -10.46 8.65 -15.16
CA THR A 64 -10.71 9.89 -15.89
C THR A 64 -9.65 10.07 -16.99
N PRO A 65 -9.86 10.97 -17.98
CA PRO A 65 -8.80 11.33 -18.93
C PRO A 65 -7.51 11.80 -18.25
N LYS A 66 -7.63 12.53 -17.13
CA LYS A 66 -6.48 12.93 -16.31
C LYS A 66 -5.80 11.72 -15.68
N GLY A 67 -6.56 10.75 -15.17
CA GLY A 67 -6.01 9.51 -14.63
C GLY A 67 -5.22 8.69 -15.65
N VAL A 68 -5.64 8.69 -16.92
CA VAL A 68 -4.91 8.06 -18.02
C VAL A 68 -3.56 8.76 -18.25
N GLU A 69 -3.53 10.10 -18.28
CA GLU A 69 -2.27 10.84 -18.43
C GLU A 69 -1.32 10.64 -17.23
N GLN A 70 -1.85 10.60 -16.01
CA GLN A 70 -1.07 10.26 -14.81
C GLN A 70 -0.42 8.89 -14.93
N ALA A 71 -1.15 7.88 -15.44
CA ALA A 71 -0.62 6.54 -15.63
C ALA A 71 0.51 6.53 -16.68
N LYS A 72 0.35 7.24 -17.80
CA LYS A 72 1.42 7.35 -18.81
C LYS A 72 2.69 8.00 -18.25
N LEU A 73 2.55 9.06 -17.45
CA LEU A 73 3.69 9.72 -16.79
C LEU A 73 4.40 8.78 -15.81
N ALA A 74 3.63 8.05 -15.00
CA ALA A 74 4.19 7.04 -14.09
C ALA A 74 4.89 5.91 -14.86
N GLY A 75 4.33 5.47 -15.98
CA GLY A 75 4.94 4.48 -16.87
C GLY A 75 6.30 4.93 -17.39
N LYS A 76 6.39 6.14 -17.94
CA LYS A 76 7.65 6.74 -18.40
C LYS A 76 8.71 6.80 -17.30
N TRP A 77 8.30 7.20 -16.09
CA TRP A 77 9.22 7.27 -14.97
C TRP A 77 9.72 5.88 -14.55
N LEU A 78 8.82 4.90 -14.45
CA LEU A 78 9.16 3.51 -14.11
C LEU A 78 10.08 2.89 -15.15
N ASP A 79 9.80 3.10 -16.43
CA ASP A 79 10.64 2.62 -17.51
C ASP A 79 12.06 3.20 -17.40
N ALA A 80 12.18 4.52 -17.26
CA ALA A 80 13.48 5.20 -17.17
C ALA A 80 14.29 4.86 -15.91
N ASN A 81 13.64 4.67 -14.76
CA ASN A 81 14.32 4.59 -13.45
C ASN A 81 14.28 3.20 -12.81
N VAL A 82 13.49 2.26 -13.34
CA VAL A 82 13.33 0.92 -12.76
C VAL A 82 13.65 -0.15 -13.78
N PHE A 83 13.12 -0.08 -15.00
CA PHE A 83 13.33 -1.13 -16.00
C PHE A 83 14.62 -0.91 -16.81
N SER A 84 14.82 0.29 -17.36
CA SER A 84 15.94 0.60 -18.25
C SER A 84 17.30 0.68 -17.52
N GLN A 85 17.36 1.22 -16.30
CA GLN A 85 18.63 1.40 -15.57
C GLN A 85 19.27 0.10 -15.08
N ASN A 86 18.47 -0.94 -14.87
CA ASN A 86 18.93 -2.16 -14.21
C ASN A 86 19.39 -3.25 -15.20
N ASN A 87 19.49 -2.93 -16.51
CA ASN A 87 19.86 -3.89 -17.56
C ASN A 87 19.10 -5.22 -17.44
N TYR A 88 17.82 -5.16 -17.06
CA TYR A 88 16.97 -6.34 -16.94
C TYR A 88 16.74 -6.92 -18.34
N SER A 89 17.68 -7.78 -18.75
CA SER A 89 17.72 -8.42 -20.06
C SER A 89 16.67 -9.52 -20.20
N GLN A 90 16.02 -9.92 -19.10
CA GLN A 90 15.03 -10.98 -19.07
C GLN A 90 13.78 -10.59 -18.25
N VAL A 91 12.61 -10.92 -18.82
CA VAL A 91 11.28 -10.76 -18.20
C VAL A 91 11.16 -11.52 -16.87
N SER A 92 12.03 -12.50 -16.61
CA SER A 92 12.06 -13.30 -15.39
C SER A 92 12.39 -12.53 -14.11
N ASP A 93 12.96 -11.32 -14.21
CA ASP A 93 13.45 -10.57 -13.05
C ASP A 93 12.34 -9.76 -12.35
N PHE A 94 11.17 -9.64 -13.02
CA PHE A 94 10.01 -8.93 -12.48
C PHE A 94 8.78 -9.82 -12.30
N ARG A 95 8.10 -9.58 -11.18
CA ARG A 95 6.73 -10.02 -10.96
C ARG A 95 5.79 -8.81 -10.96
N LEU A 96 4.85 -8.79 -11.91
CA LEU A 96 3.85 -7.73 -12.03
C LEU A 96 2.49 -8.21 -11.51
N TYR A 97 1.93 -7.50 -10.54
CA TYR A 97 0.58 -7.73 -10.03
C TYR A 97 -0.30 -6.51 -10.26
N VAL A 98 -1.58 -6.74 -10.53
CA VAL A 98 -2.58 -5.68 -10.63
C VAL A 98 -3.86 -6.10 -9.96
N SER A 99 -4.49 -5.17 -9.25
CA SER A 99 -5.83 -5.39 -8.72
C SER A 99 -6.83 -5.68 -9.84
N PRO A 100 -7.81 -6.58 -9.64
CA PRO A 100 -8.84 -6.85 -10.65
C PRO A 100 -9.75 -5.65 -10.98
N TYR A 101 -9.74 -4.59 -10.19
CA TYR A 101 -10.58 -3.41 -10.41
C TYR A 101 -10.18 -2.67 -11.69
N ILE A 102 -11.17 -2.22 -12.47
CA ILE A 102 -10.98 -1.69 -13.83
C ILE A 102 -10.00 -0.51 -13.85
N ARG A 103 -10.15 0.48 -12.97
CA ARG A 103 -9.19 1.61 -12.85
C ARG A 103 -7.73 1.19 -12.64
N ALA A 104 -7.50 0.10 -11.90
CA ALA A 104 -6.14 -0.41 -11.67
C ALA A 104 -5.61 -1.11 -12.93
N ARG A 105 -6.46 -1.89 -13.61
CA ARG A 105 -6.14 -2.52 -14.90
C ARG A 105 -5.84 -1.50 -15.99
N GLU A 106 -6.65 -0.45 -16.10
CA GLU A 106 -6.40 0.66 -17.02
C GLU A 106 -5.09 1.37 -16.70
N THR A 107 -4.81 1.62 -15.41
CA THR A 107 -3.53 2.20 -15.00
C THR A 107 -2.37 1.32 -15.44
N ALA A 108 -2.39 0.02 -15.09
CA ALA A 108 -1.35 -0.93 -15.44
C ALA A 108 -1.12 -1.03 -16.95
N GLY A 109 -2.19 -1.07 -17.75
CA GLY A 109 -2.10 -1.04 -19.21
C GLY A 109 -1.44 0.23 -19.74
N HIS A 110 -1.79 1.39 -19.18
CA HIS A 110 -1.20 2.68 -19.58
C HIS A 110 0.22 2.92 -19.07
N LEU A 111 0.69 2.17 -18.06
CA LEU A 111 2.12 2.20 -17.67
C LEU A 111 3.03 1.75 -18.81
N SER A 112 2.52 0.91 -19.74
CA SER A 112 3.25 0.45 -20.94
C SER A 112 4.59 -0.21 -20.64
N LEU A 113 4.68 -0.94 -19.51
CA LEU A 113 5.88 -1.64 -19.07
C LEU A 113 5.98 -3.03 -19.74
N PRO A 114 7.20 -3.54 -19.98
CA PRO A 114 7.38 -4.90 -20.50
C PRO A 114 6.98 -5.95 -19.45
N GLY A 115 6.48 -7.10 -19.93
CA GLY A 115 6.14 -8.25 -19.08
C GLY A 115 4.63 -8.53 -19.01
N GLU A 116 4.27 -9.51 -18.18
CA GLU A 116 2.89 -9.99 -18.04
C GLU A 116 2.32 -9.67 -16.67
N TRP A 117 1.14 -9.04 -16.65
CA TRP A 117 0.42 -8.70 -15.42
C TRP A 117 -0.40 -9.87 -14.90
N ARG A 118 -0.31 -10.12 -13.59
CA ARG A 118 -1.16 -11.08 -12.88
C ARG A 118 -2.25 -10.36 -12.10
N LEU A 119 -3.50 -10.77 -12.29
CA LEU A 119 -4.58 -10.31 -11.43
C LEU A 119 -4.38 -10.86 -10.03
N GLU A 120 -4.48 -9.99 -9.02
CA GLU A 120 -4.32 -10.36 -7.62
C GLU A 120 -5.48 -9.80 -6.77
N ASN A 121 -6.29 -10.70 -6.23
CA ASN A 121 -7.48 -10.35 -5.46
C ASN A 121 -7.12 -9.76 -4.09
N ARG A 122 -5.96 -10.11 -3.52
CA ARG A 122 -5.54 -9.63 -2.20
C ARG A 122 -5.11 -8.18 -2.18
N ILE A 123 -4.93 -7.54 -3.34
CA ILE A 123 -4.56 -6.12 -3.46
C ILE A 123 -5.69 -5.24 -3.99
N VAL A 124 -6.96 -5.67 -3.87
CA VAL A 124 -8.16 -4.82 -4.12
C VAL A 124 -8.28 -3.72 -3.07
N GLU A 125 -8.97 -2.62 -3.42
CA GLU A 125 -9.23 -1.55 -2.44
C GLU A 125 -10.06 -2.11 -1.28
N ARG A 126 -9.90 -1.49 -0.11
CA ARG A 126 -10.80 -1.74 1.03
C ARG A 126 -12.25 -1.59 0.57
N ASN A 127 -13.10 -2.55 0.92
CA ASN A 127 -14.53 -2.47 0.68
C ASN A 127 -15.16 -1.47 1.67
N TRP A 128 -15.81 -0.43 1.17
CA TRP A 128 -16.49 0.56 2.00
C TRP A 128 -17.97 0.25 2.21
N GLY A 129 -18.43 -0.93 1.78
CA GLY A 129 -19.80 -1.39 1.93
C GLY A 129 -20.79 -0.40 1.35
N ASP A 130 -21.82 -0.06 2.12
CA ASP A 130 -22.90 0.84 1.69
C ASP A 130 -22.39 2.21 1.24
N PHE A 131 -21.21 2.64 1.72
CA PHE A 131 -20.66 3.95 1.36
C PHE A 131 -20.14 3.97 -0.08
N ASP A 132 -19.72 2.85 -0.67
CA ASP A 132 -19.15 2.85 -2.03
C ASP A 132 -20.16 3.28 -3.11
N GLN A 133 -21.45 2.99 -2.89
CA GLN A 133 -22.57 3.35 -3.77
C GLN A 133 -23.39 4.53 -3.23
N MET A 134 -22.92 5.22 -2.19
CA MET A 134 -23.62 6.36 -1.62
C MET A 134 -23.03 7.70 -2.11
N PRO A 135 -23.87 8.61 -2.65
CA PRO A 135 -23.47 9.99 -2.93
C PRO A 135 -22.82 10.66 -1.72
N TYR A 136 -21.81 11.51 -1.97
CA TYR A 136 -20.98 12.07 -0.90
C TYR A 136 -21.76 12.98 0.07
N ASP A 137 -22.70 13.77 -0.45
CA ASP A 137 -23.59 14.63 0.35
C ASP A 137 -24.41 13.81 1.35
N LYS A 138 -25.05 12.74 0.87
CA LYS A 138 -25.81 11.81 1.71
C LYS A 138 -24.94 11.15 2.76
N ARG A 139 -23.76 10.67 2.36
CA ARG A 139 -22.78 10.03 3.27
C ARG A 139 -22.38 10.94 4.42
N MET A 140 -22.02 12.19 4.11
CA MET A 140 -21.63 13.17 5.12
C MET A 140 -22.78 13.55 6.06
N SER A 141 -24.01 13.67 5.52
CA SER A 141 -25.19 14.03 6.32
C SER A 141 -25.64 12.94 7.28
N MET A 142 -25.54 11.66 6.87
CA MET A 142 -26.07 10.52 7.63
C MET A 142 -25.04 9.91 8.58
N TYR A 143 -23.75 10.01 8.27
CA TYR A 143 -22.69 9.25 8.95
C TYR A 143 -21.52 10.14 9.42
N ALA A 144 -21.82 11.37 9.86
CA ALA A 144 -20.81 12.31 10.31
C ALA A 144 -19.97 11.76 11.49
N ASP A 145 -20.62 11.14 12.47
CA ASP A 145 -19.94 10.56 13.64
C ASP A 145 -19.06 9.36 13.27
N GLU A 146 -19.53 8.49 12.38
CA GLU A 146 -18.74 7.39 11.82
C GLU A 146 -17.48 7.90 11.10
N ILE A 147 -17.59 8.99 10.35
CA ILE A 147 -16.47 9.61 9.66
C ILE A 147 -15.48 10.24 10.65
N LYS A 148 -15.98 10.79 11.77
CA LYS A 148 -15.12 11.28 12.85
C LYS A 148 -14.40 10.11 13.54
N TYR A 149 -15.11 9.03 13.85
CA TYR A 149 -14.54 7.83 14.44
C TYR A 149 -13.46 7.22 13.55
N ARG A 150 -13.70 7.13 12.24
CA ARG A 150 -12.71 6.67 11.26
C ARG A 150 -11.41 7.47 11.30
N LYS A 151 -11.48 8.78 11.48
CA LYS A 151 -10.26 9.61 11.53
C LYS A 151 -9.39 9.23 12.72
N GLU A 152 -10.00 8.97 13.88
CA GLU A 152 -9.28 8.64 15.11
C GLU A 152 -8.85 7.17 15.17
N PHE A 153 -9.71 6.25 14.71
CA PHE A 153 -9.53 4.81 14.86
C PHE A 153 -9.52 4.09 13.50
N ALA A 154 -8.77 4.63 12.54
CA ALA A 154 -8.77 4.16 11.14
C ALA A 154 -8.51 2.65 10.98
N PHE A 155 -7.67 2.07 11.85
CA PHE A 155 -7.32 0.66 11.82
C PHE A 155 -8.51 -0.26 12.16
N PHE A 156 -9.32 0.14 13.14
CA PHE A 156 -10.40 -0.67 13.73
C PHE A 156 -11.79 -0.33 13.19
N TRP A 157 -11.97 0.90 12.69
CA TRP A 157 -13.24 1.34 12.11
C TRP A 157 -13.69 0.40 11.00
N CYS A 158 -14.99 0.16 10.89
CA CYS A 158 -15.63 -0.64 9.85
C CYS A 158 -16.81 0.18 9.30
N PRO A 159 -16.85 0.50 7.99
CA PRO A 159 -18.06 1.05 7.42
C PRO A 159 -19.19 0.02 7.46
N PRO A 160 -20.46 0.47 7.45
CA PRO A 160 -21.61 -0.43 7.32
C PRO A 160 -21.46 -1.34 6.10
N GLY A 161 -21.49 -2.65 6.33
CA GLY A 161 -21.37 -3.67 5.28
C GLY A 161 -19.97 -3.79 4.62
N GLY A 162 -18.95 -3.13 5.15
CA GLY A 162 -17.60 -3.10 4.55
C GLY A 162 -16.53 -3.85 5.36
N GLU A 163 -15.27 -3.58 5.02
CA GLU A 163 -14.08 -4.16 5.66
C GLU A 163 -13.48 -3.20 6.70
N ARG A 164 -12.82 -3.73 7.73
CA ARG A 164 -11.86 -2.97 8.57
C ARG A 164 -10.53 -2.83 7.83
N MET A 165 -9.72 -1.84 8.20
CA MET A 165 -8.34 -1.78 7.70
C MET A 165 -7.54 -3.01 8.17
N GLN A 166 -7.88 -3.56 9.35
CA GLN A 166 -7.30 -4.80 9.86
C GLN A 166 -7.55 -6.01 8.93
N ASP A 167 -8.70 -6.07 8.25
CA ASP A 167 -9.00 -7.13 7.29
C ASP A 167 -8.12 -7.02 6.05
N VAL A 168 -7.95 -5.79 5.54
CA VAL A 168 -7.01 -5.47 4.45
C VAL A 168 -5.59 -5.85 4.85
N PHE A 169 -5.15 -5.45 6.04
CA PHE A 169 -3.83 -5.79 6.58
C PHE A 169 -3.60 -7.31 6.63
N ASN A 170 -4.59 -8.09 7.08
CA ASN A 170 -4.48 -9.54 7.16
C ASN A 170 -4.32 -10.21 5.79
N ARG A 171 -5.10 -9.80 4.77
CA ARG A 171 -4.92 -10.34 3.41
C ARG A 171 -3.59 -9.90 2.77
N LEU A 172 -3.05 -8.74 3.13
CA LEU A 172 -1.72 -8.33 2.69
C LEU A 172 -0.60 -9.10 3.40
N ARG A 173 -0.79 -9.56 4.64
CA ARG A 173 0.14 -10.51 5.29
C ARG A 173 0.17 -11.86 4.58
N ASP A 174 -0.98 -12.34 4.13
CA ASP A 174 -1.04 -13.54 3.28
C ASP A 174 -0.32 -13.32 1.94
N MET A 175 -0.54 -12.16 1.29
CA MET A 175 0.20 -11.79 0.08
C MET A 175 1.71 -11.72 0.34
N ALA A 176 2.15 -11.09 1.44
CA ALA A 176 3.55 -11.03 1.82
C ALA A 176 4.16 -12.43 1.99
N SER A 177 3.40 -13.39 2.52
CA SER A 177 3.85 -14.78 2.63
C SER A 177 4.08 -15.42 1.26
N THR A 178 3.27 -15.07 0.25
CA THR A 178 3.49 -15.49 -1.14
C THR A 178 4.76 -14.86 -1.72
N LEU A 179 4.94 -13.56 -1.52
CA LEU A 179 6.16 -12.86 -1.96
C LEU A 179 7.43 -13.45 -1.36
N HIS A 180 7.41 -13.82 -0.08
CA HIS A 180 8.52 -14.49 0.60
C HIS A 180 8.91 -15.81 -0.07
N ARG A 181 7.94 -16.60 -0.52
CA ARG A 181 8.16 -17.94 -1.09
C ARG A 181 8.53 -17.91 -2.57
N GLU A 182 7.98 -16.96 -3.32
CA GLU A 182 8.00 -17.00 -4.80
C GLU A 182 8.75 -15.86 -5.46
N CYS A 183 9.19 -14.86 -4.70
CA CYS A 183 9.75 -13.62 -5.27
C CYS A 183 11.00 -13.13 -4.53
N SER A 184 11.65 -13.95 -3.70
CA SER A 184 12.73 -13.50 -2.79
C SER A 184 13.95 -12.88 -3.46
N ASP A 185 14.20 -13.22 -4.72
CA ASP A 185 15.29 -12.78 -5.58
C ASP A 185 14.81 -11.86 -6.71
N MET A 186 13.53 -11.53 -6.74
CA MET A 186 12.89 -10.73 -7.80
C MET A 186 12.64 -9.29 -7.38
N SER A 187 12.37 -8.45 -8.37
CA SER A 187 11.67 -7.18 -8.19
C SER A 187 10.17 -7.39 -8.40
N VAL A 188 9.34 -6.78 -7.56
CA VAL A 188 7.88 -6.90 -7.63
C VAL A 188 7.28 -5.52 -7.83
N LEU A 189 6.33 -5.39 -8.76
CA LEU A 189 5.55 -4.19 -8.94
C LEU A 189 4.05 -4.50 -8.83
N MET A 190 3.33 -3.70 -8.06
CA MET A 190 1.90 -3.86 -7.82
C MET A 190 1.14 -2.57 -8.15
N VAL A 191 0.13 -2.65 -9.03
CA VAL A 191 -0.83 -1.55 -9.24
C VAL A 191 -2.07 -1.82 -8.40
N SER A 192 -2.33 -0.94 -7.44
CA SER A 192 -3.36 -1.11 -6.40
C SER A 192 -3.99 0.25 -6.02
N HIS A 193 -4.40 0.41 -4.77
CA HIS A 193 -5.29 1.46 -4.30
C HIS A 193 -4.79 2.15 -3.03
N GLY A 194 -5.46 3.22 -2.64
CA GLY A 194 -4.96 4.13 -1.60
C GLY A 194 -4.90 3.47 -0.23
N GLU A 195 -6.00 2.89 0.24
CA GLU A 195 -6.03 2.28 1.58
C GLU A 195 -5.30 0.94 1.60
N THR A 196 -5.26 0.22 0.48
CA THR A 196 -4.38 -0.95 0.34
C THR A 196 -2.90 -0.58 0.51
N MET A 197 -2.46 0.53 -0.09
CA MET A 197 -1.09 1.00 0.10
C MET A 197 -0.84 1.45 1.53
N TRP A 198 -1.79 2.12 2.19
CA TRP A 198 -1.68 2.43 3.62
C TRP A 198 -1.50 1.16 4.48
N ALA A 199 -2.27 0.09 4.21
CA ALA A 199 -2.11 -1.18 4.91
C ALA A 199 -0.74 -1.84 4.64
N TRP A 200 -0.20 -1.74 3.41
CA TRP A 200 1.18 -2.13 3.13
C TRP A 200 2.18 -1.32 3.94
N ARG A 201 2.03 0.01 4.01
CA ARG A 201 2.91 0.87 4.82
C ARG A 201 2.88 0.44 6.29
N THR A 202 1.69 0.22 6.86
CA THR A 202 1.56 -0.27 8.24
C THR A 202 2.32 -1.58 8.45
N LEU A 203 2.22 -2.52 7.50
CA LEU A 203 2.89 -3.82 7.58
C LEU A 203 4.42 -3.70 7.44
N LEU A 204 4.91 -2.90 6.50
CA LEU A 204 6.32 -2.84 6.12
C LEU A 204 7.13 -1.84 6.98
N GLU A 205 6.48 -0.81 7.51
CA GLU A 205 7.09 0.25 8.33
C GLU A 205 6.80 0.06 9.82
N TYR A 206 6.21 -1.08 10.21
CA TYR A 206 5.98 -1.49 11.61
C TYR A 206 5.15 -0.49 12.41
N TRP A 207 4.14 0.09 11.78
CA TRP A 207 3.31 1.10 12.44
C TRP A 207 2.29 0.50 13.39
N THR A 208 2.07 1.20 14.50
CA THR A 208 0.92 0.96 15.37
C THR A 208 -0.38 1.46 14.73
N PRO A 209 -1.56 1.02 15.22
CA PRO A 209 -2.84 1.58 14.79
C PRO A 209 -2.93 3.11 14.89
N GLN A 210 -2.33 3.70 15.93
CA GLN A 210 -2.28 5.14 16.18
C GLN A 210 -1.42 5.84 15.14
N GLU A 211 -0.23 5.30 14.86
CA GLU A 211 0.68 5.86 13.85
C GLU A 211 0.07 5.82 12.45
N LEU A 212 -0.65 4.75 12.10
CA LEU A 212 -1.44 4.72 10.86
C LEU A 212 -2.45 5.88 10.81
N ALA A 213 -3.25 6.04 11.87
CA ALA A 213 -4.27 7.08 11.91
C ALA A 213 -3.65 8.49 11.79
N GLU A 214 -2.55 8.75 12.52
CA GLU A 214 -1.79 10.00 12.43
C GLU A 214 -1.25 10.24 11.02
N ASN A 215 -0.58 9.27 10.41
CA ASN A 215 -0.04 9.39 9.06
C ASN A 215 -1.16 9.60 8.01
N MET A 216 -2.33 8.99 8.18
CA MET A 216 -3.48 9.23 7.28
C MET A 216 -4.08 10.63 7.43
N LYS A 217 -3.96 11.27 8.61
CA LYS A 217 -4.40 12.65 8.85
C LYS A 217 -3.42 13.69 8.29
N GLN A 218 -2.14 13.36 8.28
CA GLN A 218 -1.09 14.25 7.79
C GLN A 218 -1.34 14.65 6.33
N ARG A 219 -1.06 15.93 6.02
CA ARG A 219 -1.16 16.49 4.67
C ARG A 219 0.21 16.71 4.03
N ASP A 220 1.24 16.04 4.53
CA ASP A 220 2.57 16.09 3.96
C ASP A 220 2.55 15.64 2.50
N SER A 221 2.95 16.53 1.61
CA SER A 221 2.95 16.27 0.18
C SER A 221 3.99 15.22 -0.25
N HIS A 222 5.00 14.96 0.60
CA HIS A 222 6.04 13.98 0.33
C HIS A 222 5.53 12.55 0.51
N THR A 223 4.83 12.28 1.62
CA THR A 223 4.40 10.92 1.99
C THR A 223 2.93 10.61 1.64
N ARG A 224 2.15 11.62 1.24
CA ARG A 224 0.74 11.43 0.85
C ARG A 224 0.61 10.53 -0.38
N ILE A 225 -0.28 9.54 -0.29
CA ILE A 225 -0.57 8.60 -1.38
C ILE A 225 -1.52 9.23 -2.40
N THR A 226 -1.01 10.07 -3.29
CA THR A 226 -1.74 10.65 -4.45
C THR A 226 -2.00 9.60 -5.54
N ASN A 227 -2.89 9.90 -6.50
CA ASN A 227 -3.09 9.01 -7.66
C ASN A 227 -1.78 8.89 -8.47
N CYS A 228 -1.47 7.69 -8.95
CA CYS A 228 -0.18 7.36 -9.58
C CYS A 228 1.06 7.61 -8.71
N ARG A 229 0.90 7.81 -7.39
CA ARG A 229 2.01 7.77 -6.44
C ARG A 229 2.68 6.41 -6.49
N ILE A 230 4.01 6.42 -6.52
CA ILE A 230 4.84 5.24 -6.47
C ILE A 230 5.53 5.21 -5.09
N ILE A 231 5.41 4.08 -4.38
CA ILE A 231 6.18 3.81 -3.16
C ILE A 231 7.09 2.63 -3.44
N GLN A 232 8.39 2.78 -3.23
CA GLN A 232 9.34 1.68 -3.42
C GLN A 232 10.01 1.32 -2.10
N TYR A 233 10.05 0.03 -1.81
CA TYR A 233 10.77 -0.56 -0.70
C TYR A 233 11.94 -1.38 -1.27
N THR A 234 13.13 -1.27 -0.68
CA THR A 234 14.30 -2.02 -1.13
C THR A 234 15.08 -2.66 0.01
N ARG A 235 15.56 -3.89 -0.25
CA ARG A 235 16.52 -4.62 0.57
C ARG A 235 17.95 -4.28 0.19
N ARG A 236 18.14 -3.71 -1.00
CA ARG A 236 19.46 -3.30 -1.51
C ARG A 236 19.92 -2.04 -0.79
N LEU A 237 21.09 -2.10 -0.19
CA LEU A 237 21.74 -0.99 0.50
C LEU A 237 22.58 -0.14 -0.47
N PRO A 238 22.97 1.09 -0.08
CA PRO A 238 23.80 1.96 -0.93
C PRO A 238 25.16 1.37 -1.30
N ASP A 239 25.69 0.47 -0.48
CA ASP A 239 26.95 -0.24 -0.74
C ASP A 239 26.81 -1.42 -1.72
N GLY A 240 25.59 -1.68 -2.21
CA GLY A 240 25.26 -2.74 -3.15
C GLY A 240 24.87 -4.07 -2.51
N SER A 241 25.07 -4.25 -1.20
CA SER A 241 24.69 -5.45 -0.47
C SER A 241 23.15 -5.59 -0.35
N VAL A 242 22.66 -6.79 -0.06
CA VAL A 242 21.22 -7.09 0.05
C VAL A 242 20.90 -7.58 1.45
N SER A 243 20.14 -6.78 2.20
CA SER A 243 19.65 -7.14 3.54
C SER A 243 18.60 -8.26 3.49
N LYS A 244 18.33 -8.88 4.64
CA LYS A 244 17.21 -9.82 4.83
C LYS A 244 15.85 -9.12 4.76
N HIS A 245 15.80 -7.84 5.07
CA HIS A 245 14.58 -7.06 5.22
C HIS A 245 14.64 -5.77 4.40
N PHE A 246 13.50 -5.14 4.12
CA PHE A 246 13.49 -3.83 3.49
C PHE A 246 14.09 -2.78 4.43
N GLU A 247 15.17 -2.14 4.02
CA GLU A 247 15.88 -1.15 4.85
C GLU A 247 15.54 0.28 4.45
N GLN A 248 15.07 0.50 3.22
CA GLN A 248 14.79 1.82 2.69
C GLN A 248 13.46 1.88 1.95
N VAL A 249 12.80 3.04 2.04
CA VAL A 249 11.56 3.39 1.33
C VAL A 249 11.71 4.74 0.63
N ARG A 250 11.08 4.94 -0.53
CA ARG A 250 10.97 6.24 -1.19
C ARG A 250 9.58 6.49 -1.79
N PHE A 251 9.22 7.75 -2.01
CA PHE A 251 7.88 8.21 -2.41
C PHE A 251 7.92 9.09 -3.65
N VAL A 252 7.74 8.52 -4.83
CA VAL A 252 7.87 9.25 -6.09
C VAL A 252 6.51 9.70 -6.60
N ASP A 253 6.38 10.99 -6.94
CA ASP A 253 5.22 11.53 -7.65
C ASP A 253 5.57 11.92 -9.09
N PRO A 254 5.39 11.03 -10.08
CA PRO A 254 5.69 11.33 -11.48
C PRO A 254 4.79 12.39 -12.10
N THR A 255 3.71 12.79 -11.40
CA THR A 255 2.69 13.70 -11.92
C THR A 255 2.93 15.16 -11.52
N ARG A 256 3.91 15.42 -10.66
CA ARG A 256 4.36 16.75 -10.27
C ARG A 256 5.47 17.25 -11.20
N ASP A 257 5.46 18.54 -11.47
CA ASP A 257 6.56 19.22 -12.18
C ASP A 257 7.86 19.10 -11.36
N GLY A 258 8.94 18.67 -12.02
CA GLY A 258 10.21 18.30 -11.37
C GLY A 258 10.23 16.82 -10.96
N SER A 259 10.60 15.95 -11.90
CA SER A 259 10.62 14.47 -11.80
C SER A 259 11.49 13.86 -10.69
N GLU A 260 12.09 14.69 -9.84
CA GLU A 260 12.92 14.34 -8.69
C GLU A 260 12.15 14.41 -7.36
N PHE A 261 10.87 14.83 -7.37
CA PHE A 261 10.10 14.91 -6.13
C PHE A 261 9.93 13.52 -5.48
N GLY A 262 10.66 13.33 -4.37
CA GLY A 262 10.64 12.13 -3.54
C GLY A 262 11.39 10.92 -4.10
N THR A 263 12.45 11.18 -4.87
CA THR A 263 13.41 10.14 -5.30
C THR A 263 14.34 9.67 -4.18
N ASP A 264 14.42 10.42 -3.08
CA ASP A 264 15.30 10.13 -1.95
C ASP A 264 14.85 8.90 -1.17
N TRP A 265 15.83 8.05 -0.84
CA TRP A 265 15.61 6.89 0.01
C TRP A 265 15.66 7.28 1.48
N MET A 266 14.59 6.96 2.21
CA MET A 266 14.46 7.11 3.65
C MET A 266 14.66 5.76 4.34
N PRO A 267 15.28 5.71 5.54
CA PRO A 267 15.42 4.47 6.29
C PRO A 267 14.07 3.99 6.84
N ILE A 268 13.89 2.67 6.93
CA ILE A 268 12.74 2.05 7.60
C ILE A 268 13.14 1.71 9.04
N VAL A 269 12.42 2.28 10.00
CA VAL A 269 12.71 2.09 11.42
C VAL A 269 11.92 0.90 11.97
N ARG A 270 12.62 -0.20 12.31
CA ARG A 270 12.02 -1.35 13.00
C ARG A 270 12.03 -1.13 14.51
N LYS A 271 10.98 -0.49 15.01
CA LYS A 271 10.86 -0.10 16.42
C LYS A 271 10.89 -1.32 17.34
N ARG A 272 11.63 -1.22 18.44
CA ARG A 272 11.69 -2.17 19.55
C ARG A 272 11.60 -1.37 20.83
N TYR A 273 10.94 -1.92 21.83
CA TYR A 273 10.72 -1.26 23.11
C TYR A 273 11.13 -2.20 24.23
N SER A 274 11.86 -1.66 25.19
CA SER A 274 12.08 -2.24 26.51
C SER A 274 10.80 -2.17 27.35
N SER A 275 10.76 -2.93 28.44
CA SER A 275 9.63 -2.87 29.39
C SER A 275 9.41 -1.46 29.94
N GLU A 276 10.48 -0.72 30.23
CA GLU A 276 10.41 0.66 30.72
C GLU A 276 9.79 1.60 29.68
N GLU A 277 10.21 1.52 28.41
CA GLU A 277 9.63 2.33 27.33
C GLU A 277 8.16 1.99 27.06
N LEU A 278 7.76 0.72 27.22
CA LEU A 278 6.35 0.31 27.10
C LEU A 278 5.50 0.88 28.24
N LEU A 279 6.00 0.84 29.47
CA LEU A 279 5.30 1.42 30.63
C LEU A 279 5.21 2.94 30.50
N ALA A 280 6.29 3.61 30.11
CA ALA A 280 6.29 5.05 29.87
C ALA A 280 5.30 5.49 28.77
N GLN A 281 5.04 4.65 27.76
CA GLN A 281 3.98 4.89 26.78
C GLN A 281 2.59 4.72 27.41
N ALA A 282 2.39 3.69 28.23
CA ALA A 282 1.11 3.44 28.90
C ALA A 282 0.76 4.56 29.89
N ASP A 283 1.75 5.09 30.61
CA ASP A 283 1.59 6.17 31.59
C ASP A 283 1.16 7.52 30.97
N GLN A 284 1.21 7.65 29.63
CA GLN A 284 0.64 8.80 28.91
C GLN A 284 -0.90 8.78 28.90
N TYR A 285 -1.52 7.66 29.26
CA TYR A 285 -2.97 7.47 29.27
C TYR A 285 -3.48 7.44 30.72
N PRO A 286 -4.57 8.17 31.02
CA PRO A 286 -5.12 8.18 32.37
C PRO A 286 -5.68 6.80 32.73
N ARG A 287 -5.49 6.40 33.98
CA ARG A 287 -6.23 5.30 34.60
C ARG A 287 -7.55 5.85 35.13
N PHE A 288 -8.65 5.21 34.77
CA PHE A 288 -10.00 5.67 35.13
C PHE A 288 -10.53 5.05 36.43
N PHE A 289 -9.88 4.01 36.96
CA PHE A 289 -10.35 3.22 38.10
C PHE A 289 -9.24 2.97 39.13
N ASP A 290 -8.40 3.97 39.40
CA ASP A 290 -7.43 3.87 40.49
C ASP A 290 -8.12 4.13 41.84
N GLU A 291 -7.74 3.35 42.86
CA GLU A 291 -8.39 3.22 44.18
C GLU A 291 -8.55 4.54 44.96
N GLU A 292 -7.86 5.61 44.58
CA GLU A 292 -8.02 6.94 45.21
C GLU A 292 -9.27 7.71 44.74
N SER A 293 -9.94 7.26 43.68
CA SER A 293 -11.13 7.94 43.12
C SER A 293 -12.48 7.39 43.59
N ASP A 294 -12.49 6.24 44.27
CA ASP A 294 -13.71 5.56 44.76
C ASP A 294 -14.01 5.83 46.25
N ALA A 295 -13.30 6.78 46.88
CA ALA A 295 -13.48 7.18 48.28
C ALA A 295 -14.32 8.47 48.49
N ALA A 296 -15.26 8.78 47.58
CA ALA A 296 -16.19 9.91 47.71
C ALA A 296 -17.66 9.48 47.58
#